data_AF-A0A136LJC0-F1
#
_entry.id   AF-A0A136LJC0-F1
#
_cell.length_a   1.000
_cell.length_b   1.000
_cell.length_c   1.000
_cell.angle_alpha   90.00
_cell.angle_beta   90.00
_cell.angle_gamma   90.00
#
_symmetry.space_group_name_H-M   'P 1'
#
loop_
_entity.id
_entity.type
_entity.pdbx_description
1 polymer ?
#
loop_
_entity_poly.entity_id
_entity_poly.type
_entity_poly.pdbx_seq_one_letter_code
_entity_poly.pdbx_strand_id
1 'polypeptide(L)'
;MTSQVTISEKRKKRGLWPVLGFVLIIALLIISYAVAPAVIEFCKANFRGFTTRGTNPQTVHLLFTVLIFLVLGAFTALIVALFAPKRAINVKESDLAKERVQMQEQKKMDRLRQRRINREMKDVRRN
;
A
#
# COMPACT_ATOMS: atom_id res chain seq x y z
N MET A 1 -15.44 -11.47 -27.56
CA MET A 1 -15.94 -10.42 -26.66
C MET A 1 -15.39 -10.70 -25.26
N THR A 2 -14.44 -9.88 -24.85
CA THR A 2 -13.75 -9.97 -23.55
C THR A 2 -14.70 -9.54 -22.44
N SER A 3 -15.12 -10.49 -21.60
CA SER A 3 -15.91 -10.22 -20.39
C SER A 3 -15.04 -9.43 -19.41
N GLN A 4 -15.08 -8.10 -19.48
CA GLN A 4 -14.54 -7.23 -18.44
C GLN A 4 -15.43 -7.37 -17.20
N VAL A 5 -15.07 -8.30 -16.33
CA VAL A 5 -15.62 -8.41 -14.98
C VAL A 5 -15.20 -7.15 -14.23
N THR A 6 -16.11 -6.18 -14.15
CA THR A 6 -15.95 -5.01 -13.29
C THR A 6 -16.12 -5.47 -11.85
N ILE A 7 -15.00 -5.93 -11.27
CA ILE A 7 -14.88 -6.11 -9.83
C ILE A 7 -15.19 -4.75 -9.21
N SER A 8 -16.35 -4.64 -8.57
CA SER A 8 -16.69 -3.50 -7.73
C SER A 8 -15.84 -3.57 -6.48
N GLU A 9 -14.54 -3.30 -6.64
CA GLU A 9 -13.66 -3.01 -5.54
C GLU A 9 -14.25 -1.76 -4.88
N LYS A 10 -14.84 -1.90 -3.69
CA LYS A 10 -14.98 -0.75 -2.80
C LYS A 10 -13.56 -0.22 -2.64
N ARG A 11 -13.18 0.81 -3.40
CA ARG A 11 -11.92 1.54 -3.22
C ARG A 11 -11.94 2.07 -1.79
N LYS A 12 -11.47 1.27 -0.83
CA LYS A 12 -11.04 1.79 0.47
C LYS A 12 -10.12 2.96 0.11
N LYS A 13 -10.35 4.13 0.73
CA LYS A 13 -9.63 5.39 0.48
C LYS A 13 -8.13 5.24 0.77
N ARG A 14 -7.42 4.45 -0.05
CA ARG A 14 -5.98 4.21 -0.01
C ARG A 14 -5.20 5.43 -0.49
N GLY A 15 -5.87 6.38 -1.16
CA GLY A 15 -5.28 7.66 -1.57
C GLY A 15 -4.84 8.55 -0.41
N LEU A 16 -5.33 8.32 0.82
CA LEU A 16 -4.90 9.08 2.00
C LEU A 16 -3.62 8.53 2.66
N TRP A 17 -3.18 7.31 2.32
CA TRP A 17 -1.99 6.70 2.92
C TRP A 17 -0.68 7.46 2.61
N PRO A 18 -0.44 7.94 1.37
CA PRO A 18 0.74 8.75 1.07
C PRO A 18 0.74 10.08 1.85
N VAL A 19 -0.43 10.72 1.99
CA VAL A 19 -0.58 11.97 2.74
C VAL A 19 -0.26 11.74 4.22
N LEU A 20 -0.79 10.65 4.79
CA LEU A 20 -0.54 10.29 6.17
C LEU A 20 0.94 9.99 6.43
N GLY A 21 1.61 9.31 5.49
CA GLY A 21 3.06 9.07 5.53
C GLY A 21 3.87 10.36 5.45
N PHE A 22 3.46 11.31 4.59
CA PHE A 22 4.13 12.61 4.49
C PHE A 22 4.02 13.44 5.78
N VAL A 23 2.83 13.51 6.37
CA VAL A 23 2.62 14.17 7.66
C VAL A 23 3.46 13.52 8.76
N LEU A 24 3.54 12.18 8.77
CA LEU A 24 4.38 11.44 9.72
C LEU A 24 5.87 11.77 9.57
N ILE A 25 6.38 11.86 8.34
CA ILE A 25 7.78 12.26 8.07
C ILE A 25 8.06 13.67 8.59
N ILE A 26 7.16 14.63 8.35
CA ILE A 26 7.33 16.01 8.85
C ILE A 26 7.34 16.03 10.38
N ALA A 27 6.41 15.31 11.01
CA ALA A 27 6.35 15.21 12.47
C ALA A 27 7.63 14.61 13.05
N LEU A 28 8.14 13.53 12.45
CA LEU A 28 9.42 12.91 12.83
C LEU A 28 10.59 13.88 12.69
N LEU A 29 10.61 14.70 11.64
CA LEU A 29 11.68 15.65 11.40
C LEU A 29 11.72 16.73 12.49
N ILE A 30 10.55 17.25 12.88
CA ILE A 30 10.41 18.23 13.97
C ILE A 30 10.87 17.62 15.30
N ILE A 31 10.38 16.42 15.62
CA ILE A 31 10.75 15.72 16.86
C ILE A 31 12.25 15.45 16.89
N SER A 32 12.82 14.96 15.79
CA SER A 32 14.24 14.67 15.70
C SER A 32 15.10 15.91 15.92
N TYR A 33 14.71 17.04 15.31
CA TYR A 33 15.42 18.31 15.47
C TYR A 33 15.34 18.82 16.92
N ALA A 34 14.18 18.67 17.58
CA ALA A 34 13.99 19.08 18.97
C ALA A 34 14.75 18.19 19.97
N VAL A 35 14.92 16.90 19.67
CA VAL A 35 15.59 15.92 20.53
C VAL A 35 17.12 15.93 20.35
N ALA A 36 17.61 16.36 19.19
CA ALA A 36 19.04 16.47 18.88
C ALA A 36 19.91 17.11 19.99
N PRO A 37 19.58 18.28 20.58
CA PRO A 37 20.43 18.89 21.60
C PRO A 37 20.56 18.03 22.86
N ALA A 38 19.47 17.41 23.33
CA ALA A 38 19.48 16.55 24.51
C ALA A 38 20.37 15.31 24.29
N VAL A 39 20.35 14.73 23.09
CA VAL A 39 21.21 13.60 22.73
C VAL A 39 22.68 14.02 22.63
N ILE A 40 22.96 15.21 22.09
CA ILE A 40 24.32 15.76 22.04
C ILE A 40 24.88 15.98 23.45
N GLU A 41 24.08 16.52 24.36
CA GLU A 41 24.47 16.70 25.77
C GLU A 41 24.73 15.35 26.46
N PHE A 42 23.86 14.37 26.23
CA PHE A 42 24.07 13.01 26.73
C PHE A 42 25.36 12.39 26.18
N CYS A 43 25.66 12.56 24.89
CA CYS A 43 26.90 12.08 24.30
C CYS A 43 28.13 12.78 24.91
N LYS A 44 28.07 14.11 25.13
CA LYS A 44 29.15 14.86 25.79
C LYS A 44 29.38 14.40 27.23
N ALA A 45 28.33 14.07 27.96
CA ALA A 45 28.42 13.64 29.36
C ALA A 45 29.02 12.22 29.50
N ASN A 46 28.69 11.31 28.58
CA ASN A 46 29.10 9.90 28.67
C ASN A 46 30.43 9.60 27.95
N PHE A 47 30.76 10.35 26.90
CA PHE A 47 31.97 10.11 26.11
C PHE A 47 33.01 11.20 26.34
N ARG A 48 34.05 10.89 27.14
CA ARG A 48 35.18 11.79 27.43
C ARG A 48 35.96 12.26 26.20
N GLY A 49 35.90 11.53 25.08
CA GLY A 49 36.55 11.89 23.81
C GLY A 49 35.66 12.69 22.84
N PHE A 50 34.40 12.95 23.19
CA PHE A 50 33.48 13.64 22.30
C PHE A 50 33.71 15.16 22.39
N THR A 51 34.60 15.66 21.54
CA THR A 51 34.90 17.09 21.41
C THR A 51 34.26 17.62 20.13
N THR A 52 33.43 18.65 20.27
CA THR A 52 32.94 19.44 19.13
C THR A 52 33.86 20.64 18.83
N ARG A 53 35.09 20.65 19.35
CA ARG A 53 36.05 21.74 19.13
C ARG A 53 36.51 21.71 17.67
N GLY A 54 36.28 22.83 16.96
CA GLY A 54 36.66 23.00 15.56
C GLY A 54 35.54 22.77 14.54
N THR A 55 34.33 22.41 14.96
CA THR A 55 33.17 22.23 14.06
C THR A 55 32.07 23.23 14.38
N ASN A 56 31.41 23.76 13.34
CA ASN A 56 30.27 24.64 13.50
C ASN A 56 29.17 23.93 14.33
N PRO A 57 28.67 24.52 15.45
CA PRO A 57 27.61 23.94 16.27
C PRO A 57 26.36 23.56 15.47
N GLN A 58 26.04 24.33 14.43
CA GLN A 58 24.88 24.07 13.57
C GLN A 58 25.06 22.78 12.74
N THR A 59 26.29 22.51 12.28
CA THR A 59 26.60 21.29 11.53
C THR A 59 26.46 20.05 12.42
N VAL A 60 26.95 20.12 13.66
CA VAL A 60 26.81 19.02 14.62
C VAL A 60 25.33 18.77 14.93
N HIS A 61 24.56 19.85 15.14
CA HIS A 61 23.13 19.74 15.39
C HIS A 61 22.38 19.06 14.24
N LEU A 62 22.64 19.48 13.00
CA LEU A 62 22.05 18.87 11.81
C LEU A 62 22.45 17.41 11.65
N LEU A 63 23.71 17.06 11.89
CA LEU A 63 24.19 15.68 11.80
C LEU A 63 23.45 14.77 12.77
N PHE A 64 23.32 15.17 14.03
CA PHE A 64 22.57 14.41 15.04
C PHE A 64 21.08 14.37 14.73
N THR A 65 20.50 15.45 14.20
CA THR A 65 19.11 15.46 13.73
C THR A 65 18.89 14.41 12.65
N VAL A 66 19.78 14.31 11.66
CA VAL A 66 19.66 13.30 10.59
C VAL A 66 19.82 11.89 11.16
N LEU A 67 20.77 11.70 12.08
CA LEU A 67 21.03 10.40 12.70
C LEU A 67 19.83 9.91 13.51
N ILE A 68 19.28 10.77 14.38
CA ILE A 68 18.07 10.47 15.18
C ILE A 68 16.86 10.24 14.27
N PHE A 69 16.74 11.02 13.19
CA PHE A 69 15.65 10.88 12.23
C PHE A 69 15.69 9.52 11.54
N LEU A 70 16.87 9.04 11.13
CA LEU A 70 17.02 7.72 10.53
C LEU A 70 16.65 6.61 11.52
N VAL A 71 17.08 6.71 12.77
CA VAL A 71 16.75 5.73 13.81
C VAL A 71 15.24 5.71 14.08
N LEU A 72 14.63 6.85 14.38
CA LEU A 72 13.19 6.95 14.61
C LEU A 72 12.37 6.59 13.36
N GLY A 73 12.87 6.95 12.18
CA GLY A 73 12.31 6.59 10.89
C GLY A 73 12.28 5.08 10.68
N ALA A 74 13.35 4.37 11.03
CA ALA A 74 13.38 2.91 10.97
C ALA A 74 12.35 2.26 11.91
N PHE A 75 12.24 2.74 13.15
CA PHE A 75 11.23 2.25 14.10
C PHE A 75 9.80 2.52 13.63
N THR A 76 9.53 3.73 13.16
CA THR A 76 8.20 4.09 12.66
C THR A 76 7.84 3.34 11.38
N ALA A 77 8.78 3.14 10.46
CA ALA A 77 8.58 2.30 9.28
C ALA A 77 8.24 0.85 9.67
N LEU A 78 8.88 0.31 10.70
CA LEU A 78 8.59 -1.02 11.21
C LEU A 78 7.18 -1.11 11.83
N ILE A 79 6.78 -0.10 12.62
CA ILE A 79 5.42 0.00 13.16
C ILE A 79 4.40 0.08 12.02
N VAL A 80 4.61 0.99 11.07
CA VAL A 80 3.71 1.16 9.92
C VAL A 80 3.63 -0.13 9.11
N ALA A 81 4.73 -0.87 8.93
CA ALA A 81 4.73 -2.15 8.23
C ALA A 81 3.92 -3.23 8.96
N LEU A 82 3.95 -3.27 10.30
CA LEU A 82 3.16 -4.20 11.11
C LEU A 82 1.65 -3.88 11.05
N PHE A 83 1.29 -2.60 11.07
CA PHE A 83 -0.10 -2.15 11.05
C PHE A 83 -0.66 -1.91 9.65
N ALA A 84 0.18 -1.91 8.61
CA ALA A 84 -0.25 -1.77 7.24
C ALA A 84 -1.24 -2.89 6.90
N PRO A 85 -2.45 -2.56 6.43
CA PRO A 85 -3.44 -3.56 6.07
C PRO A 85 -2.85 -4.41 4.96
N LYS A 86 -2.50 -5.66 5.28
CA LYS A 86 -2.11 -6.67 4.30
C LYS A 86 -3.15 -6.65 3.19
N ARG A 87 -2.70 -6.78 1.92
CA ARG A 87 -3.61 -6.89 0.78
C ARG A 87 -4.47 -8.13 0.99
N ALA A 88 -5.60 -7.95 1.66
CA ALA A 88 -6.63 -8.96 1.71
C ALA A 88 -7.16 -9.00 0.28
N ILE A 89 -6.63 -9.94 -0.52
CA ILE A 89 -7.32 -10.49 -1.67
C ILE A 89 -8.51 -11.22 -1.07
N ASN A 90 -9.48 -10.44 -0.60
CA ASN A 90 -10.65 -10.93 0.10
C ASN A 90 -11.66 -11.23 -0.98
N VAL A 91 -11.42 -12.31 -1.73
CA VAL A 91 -12.43 -12.87 -2.61
C VAL A 91 -13.50 -13.40 -1.67
N LYS A 92 -14.57 -12.63 -1.48
CA LYS A 92 -15.69 -13.07 -0.65
C LYS A 92 -16.30 -14.30 -1.32
N GLU A 93 -16.62 -15.32 -0.53
CA GLU A 93 -17.35 -16.49 -1.04
C GLU A 93 -18.68 -16.11 -1.71
N SER A 94 -19.29 -15.00 -1.28
CA SER A 94 -20.48 -14.42 -1.94
C SER A 94 -20.22 -13.96 -3.38
N ASP A 95 -19.00 -13.49 -3.68
CA ASP A 95 -18.62 -13.05 -5.02
C ASP A 95 -18.35 -14.28 -5.91
N LEU A 96 -17.76 -15.34 -5.35
CA LEU A 96 -17.63 -16.65 -6.02
C LEU A 96 -19.00 -17.29 -6.32
N ALA A 97 -19.97 -17.16 -5.41
CA ALA A 97 -21.32 -17.68 -5.64
C ALA A 97 -22.04 -16.94 -6.78
N LYS A 98 -21.89 -15.61 -6.86
CA LYS A 98 -22.43 -14.80 -7.96
C LYS A 98 -21.76 -15.13 -9.29
N GLU A 99 -20.44 -15.34 -9.28
CA GLU A 99 -19.68 -15.74 -10.48
C GLU A 99 -20.15 -17.10 -11.02
N ARG A 100 -20.42 -18.06 -10.13
CA ARG A 100 -20.97 -19.37 -10.53
C ARG A 100 -22.34 -19.26 -11.18
N VAL A 101 -23.23 -18.41 -10.66
CA VAL A 101 -24.57 -18.18 -11.24
C VAL A 101 -24.45 -17.56 -12.62
N GLN A 102 -23.64 -16.50 -12.76
CA GLN A 102 -23.41 -15.83 -14.05
C GLN A 102 -22.78 -16.77 -15.09
N MET A 103 -21.84 -17.63 -14.68
CA MET A 103 -21.24 -18.62 -15.56
C MET A 103 -22.27 -19.68 -16.03
N GLN A 104 -23.20 -20.09 -15.17
CA GLN A 104 -24.27 -21.02 -15.55
C GLN A 104 -25.27 -20.39 -16.52
N GLU A 105 -25.61 -19.12 -16.33
CA GLU A 105 -26.48 -18.38 -17.24
C GLU A 105 -25.84 -18.18 -18.62
N GLN A 106 -24.56 -17.79 -18.66
CA GLN A 106 -23.80 -17.69 -19.91
C GLN A 106 -23.75 -19.03 -20.66
N LYS A 107 -23.47 -20.14 -19.96
CA LYS A 107 -23.48 -21.49 -20.56
C LYS A 107 -24.85 -21.87 -21.13
N LYS A 108 -25.95 -21.47 -20.49
CA LYS A 108 -27.31 -21.70 -21.03
C LYS A 108 -27.54 -20.89 -22.30
N MET A 109 -27.14 -19.62 -22.32
CA MET A 109 -27.29 -18.75 -23.48
C MET A 109 -26.45 -19.21 -24.67
N ASP A 110 -25.22 -19.68 -24.44
CA ASP A 110 -24.36 -20.20 -25.50
C ASP A 110 -24.90 -21.49 -26.10
N ARG A 111 -25.44 -22.39 -25.26
CA ARG A 111 -26.13 -23.61 -25.75
C ARG A 111 -27.34 -23.26 -26.62
N LEU A 112 -28.12 -22.25 -26.25
CA LEU A 112 -29.26 -21.80 -27.05
C LEU A 112 -28.83 -21.19 -28.38
N ARG A 113 -27.75 -20.40 -28.39
CA ARG A 113 -27.16 -19.85 -29.62
C ARG A 113 -26.65 -20.95 -30.55
N GLN A 114 -25.91 -21.93 -30.03
CA GLN A 114 -25.43 -23.07 -30.81
C GLN A 114 -26.57 -23.88 -31.42
N ARG A 115 -27.66 -24.09 -30.67
CA ARG A 115 -28.87 -24.78 -31.19
C ARG A 115 -29.53 -24.00 -32.32
N ARG A 116 -29.55 -22.67 -32.26
CA ARG A 116 -30.11 -21.83 -33.33
C ARG A 116 -29.26 -21.92 -34.60
N ILE A 117 -27.94 -21.76 -34.46
CA ILE A 117 -26.99 -21.86 -35.58
C ILE A 117 -27.09 -23.24 -36.26
N ASN A 118 -27.18 -24.32 -35.48
CA ASN A 118 -27.30 -25.67 -36.05
C ASN A 118 -28.63 -25.91 -36.78
N ARG A 119 -29.71 -25.23 -36.39
CA ARG A 119 -30.99 -25.28 -37.12
C ARG A 119 -30.88 -24.51 -38.43
N GLU A 120 -30.36 -23.29 -38.38
CA GLU A 120 -30.14 -22.45 -39.58
C GLU A 120 -29.22 -23.14 -40.60
N MET A 121 -28.11 -23.75 -40.17
CA MET A 121 -27.23 -24.50 -41.08
C MET A 121 -27.90 -25.75 -41.69
N LYS A 122 -28.82 -26.39 -40.96
CA LYS A 122 -29.55 -27.55 -41.48
C LYS A 122 -30.58 -27.14 -42.53
N ASP A 123 -31.22 -25.99 -42.35
CA ASP A 123 -32.18 -25.44 -43.29
C ASP A 123 -31.48 -24.93 -44.57
N VAL A 124 -30.31 -24.28 -44.43
CA VAL A 124 -29.47 -23.85 -45.58
C VAL A 124 -28.95 -25.04 -46.39
N ARG A 125 -28.60 -26.17 -45.75
CA ARG A 125 -28.12 -27.37 -46.45
C ARG A 125 -29.23 -28.16 -47.17
N ARG A 126 -30.51 -27.86 -46.90
CA ARG A 126 -31.65 -28.58 -47.46
C ARG A 126 -32.25 -27.90 -48.70
N ASN A 127 -31.87 -26.65 -48.97
CA ASN A 127 -32.05 -25.95 -50.25
C ASN A 127 -30.80 -26.13 -51.12
#